data_AF-A0A7J6W499-F1
#
_entry.id   AF-A0A7J6W499-F1
#
_cell.length_a   1.000
_cell.length_b   1.000
_cell.length_c   1.000
_cell.angle_alpha   90.00
_cell.angle_beta   90.00
_cell.angle_gamma   90.00
#
_symmetry.space_group_name_H-M   'P 1'
#
loop_
_entity.id
_entity.type
_entity.pdbx_description
1 polymer ?
#
loop_
_entity_poly.entity_id
_entity_poly.type
_entity_poly.pdbx_seq_one_letter_code
_entity_poly.pdbx_strand_id
1 'polypeptide(L)'
;MASIAEGNLSREQYVYLAKLAEQAERYEEMVSFMEKLVVGSTSVNELSVEERNLLSVAYKNVIGSLRAAWRIVSSIEQKEEGRKNDEHVVLVKDYRSKVESELTNVCAGVLKLLDAHLIPSATTSESKVFYYKMKGDYHRYLAEFKTGAERKEAAEDTMLSYKAAQLTDSHPKYGNLKSR
;
A
#
# COMPACT_ATOMS: atom_id res chain seq x y z
N MET A 1 -23.71 -16.27 -19.40
CA MET A 1 -22.78 -16.02 -18.27
C MET A 1 -23.24 -14.74 -17.60
N ALA A 2 -23.77 -14.84 -16.38
CA ALA A 2 -24.31 -13.68 -15.67
C ALA A 2 -23.14 -12.78 -15.23
N SER A 3 -23.14 -11.54 -15.72
CA SER A 3 -22.30 -10.45 -15.25
C SER A 3 -22.48 -10.31 -13.73
N ILE A 4 -21.38 -10.36 -12.96
CA ILE A 4 -21.41 -9.95 -11.56
C ILE A 4 -21.70 -8.45 -11.61
N ALA A 5 -22.97 -8.15 -11.33
CA ALA A 5 -23.67 -6.91 -11.57
C ALA A 5 -22.87 -5.64 -11.29
N GLU A 6 -23.08 -4.64 -12.15
CA GLU A 6 -22.78 -3.21 -12.01
C GLU A 6 -23.62 -2.55 -10.87
N GLY A 7 -23.88 -3.28 -9.78
CA GLY A 7 -24.51 -2.80 -8.56
C GLY A 7 -23.49 -2.81 -7.43
N ASN A 8 -23.51 -1.78 -6.58
CA ASN A 8 -22.61 -1.71 -5.43
C ASN A 8 -22.84 -2.92 -4.52
N LEU A 9 -21.84 -3.80 -4.39
CA LEU A 9 -21.93 -5.00 -3.54
C LEU A 9 -22.02 -4.60 -2.06
N SER A 10 -22.58 -5.49 -1.23
CA SER A 10 -22.57 -5.31 0.22
C SER A 10 -21.14 -5.44 0.78
N ARG A 11 -20.93 -4.94 2.00
CA ARG A 11 -19.65 -5.05 2.72
C ARG A 11 -19.22 -6.52 2.86
N GLU A 12 -20.16 -7.39 3.22
CA GLU A 12 -19.92 -8.84 3.37
C GLU A 12 -19.58 -9.51 2.03
N GLN A 13 -20.22 -9.09 0.94
CA GLN A 13 -19.92 -9.59 -0.40
C GLN A 13 -18.52 -9.19 -0.86
N TYR A 14 -18.09 -7.95 -0.60
CA TYR A 14 -16.71 -7.52 -0.88
C TYR A 14 -15.69 -8.33 -0.06
N VAL A 15 -15.95 -8.58 1.22
CA VAL A 15 -15.07 -9.43 2.06
C VAL A 15 -14.99 -10.85 1.49
N TYR A 16 -16.12 -11.43 1.08
CA TYR A 16 -16.16 -12.76 0.47
C TYR A 16 -15.33 -12.83 -0.82
N LEU A 17 -15.49 -11.84 -1.71
CA LEU A 17 -14.72 -11.77 -2.96
C LEU A 17 -13.22 -11.54 -2.70
N ALA A 18 -12.85 -10.73 -1.72
CA ALA A 18 -11.46 -10.52 -1.33
C ALA A 18 -10.81 -11.84 -0.85
N LYS A 19 -11.52 -12.64 -0.04
CA LYS A 19 -11.04 -13.97 0.40
C LYS A 19 -10.93 -14.96 -0.76
N LEU A 20 -11.87 -14.95 -1.71
CA LEU A 20 -11.76 -15.76 -2.93
C LEU A 20 -10.56 -15.36 -3.77
N ALA A 21 -10.35 -14.06 -3.97
CA ALA A 21 -9.21 -13.53 -4.71
C ALA A 21 -7.87 -13.87 -4.03
N GLU A 22 -7.82 -13.82 -2.69
CA GLU A 22 -6.66 -14.28 -1.91
C GLU A 22 -6.34 -15.75 -2.15
N GLN A 23 -7.35 -16.63 -2.08
CA GLN A 23 -7.18 -18.08 -2.33
C GLN A 23 -6.78 -18.39 -3.77
N ALA A 24 -7.19 -17.55 -4.72
CA ALA A 24 -6.82 -17.65 -6.12
C ALA A 24 -5.50 -16.92 -6.47
N GLU A 25 -4.84 -16.32 -5.49
CA GLU A 25 -3.63 -15.49 -5.66
C GLU A 25 -3.80 -14.31 -6.64
N ARG A 26 -5.04 -13.84 -6.86
CA ARG A 26 -5.35 -12.70 -7.73
C ARG A 26 -5.39 -11.40 -6.93
N TYR A 27 -4.23 -11.01 -6.40
CA TYR A 27 -4.13 -9.90 -5.44
C TYR A 27 -4.50 -8.52 -6.00
N GLU A 28 -4.38 -8.28 -7.30
CA GLU A 28 -4.85 -7.04 -7.94
C GLU A 28 -6.38 -6.88 -7.85
N GLU A 29 -7.12 -7.97 -8.06
CA GLU A 29 -8.57 -7.96 -7.87
C GLU A 29 -8.93 -7.84 -6.38
N MET A 30 -8.17 -8.51 -5.51
CA MET A 30 -8.33 -8.39 -4.07
C MET A 30 -8.19 -6.93 -3.61
N VAL A 31 -7.21 -6.18 -4.14
CA VAL A 31 -7.06 -4.73 -3.91
C VAL A 31 -8.30 -3.99 -4.38
N SER A 32 -8.80 -4.27 -5.60
CA SER A 32 -10.00 -3.60 -6.13
C SER A 32 -11.24 -3.84 -5.26
N PHE A 33 -11.47 -5.06 -4.76
CA PHE A 33 -12.58 -5.36 -3.86
C PHE A 33 -12.46 -4.62 -2.53
N MET A 34 -11.25 -4.59 -1.95
CA MET A 34 -11.01 -3.91 -0.68
C MET A 34 -11.08 -2.38 -0.81
N GLU A 35 -10.63 -1.80 -1.93
CA GLU A 35 -10.79 -0.37 -2.23
C GLU A 35 -12.27 0.03 -2.28
N LYS A 36 -13.10 -0.75 -2.99
CA LYS A 36 -14.54 -0.51 -3.07
C LYS A 36 -15.22 -0.65 -1.70
N LEU A 37 -14.82 -1.64 -0.90
CA LEU A 37 -15.30 -1.79 0.48
C LEU A 37 -14.98 -0.54 1.31
N VAL A 38 -13.72 -0.07 1.26
CA VAL A 38 -13.27 1.11 2.03
C VAL A 38 -14.07 2.35 1.63
N VAL A 39 -14.17 2.64 0.33
CA VAL A 39 -14.88 3.82 -0.17
C VAL A 39 -16.38 3.76 0.13
N GLY A 40 -16.99 2.57 0.07
CA GLY A 40 -18.42 2.37 0.33
C GLY A 40 -18.82 2.32 1.81
N SER A 41 -17.89 2.01 2.72
CA SER A 41 -18.23 1.65 4.12
C SER A 41 -17.68 2.59 5.19
N THR A 42 -16.57 3.29 4.92
CA THR A 42 -15.83 4.04 5.96
C THR A 42 -16.40 5.41 6.32
N SER A 43 -17.33 5.95 5.53
CA SER A 43 -18.11 7.12 5.93
C SER A 43 -19.06 6.83 7.11
N VAL A 44 -19.31 5.55 7.39
CA VAL A 44 -20.26 5.10 8.43
C VAL A 44 -19.54 4.40 9.58
N ASN A 45 -18.60 3.48 9.31
CA ASN A 45 -17.95 2.65 10.33
C ASN A 45 -16.49 2.32 10.01
N GLU A 46 -15.66 2.22 11.07
CA GLU A 46 -14.27 1.73 10.99
C GLU A 46 -14.20 0.30 10.38
N LEU A 47 -13.07 -0.05 9.76
CA LEU A 47 -12.81 -1.43 9.37
C LEU A 47 -12.66 -2.33 10.60
N SER A 48 -13.23 -3.54 10.52
CA SER A 48 -12.93 -4.61 11.47
C SER A 48 -11.46 -5.05 11.34
N VAL A 49 -10.98 -5.77 12.35
CA VAL A 49 -9.62 -6.34 12.33
C VAL A 49 -9.40 -7.26 11.13
N GLU A 50 -10.41 -8.06 10.78
CA GLU A 50 -10.36 -8.96 9.62
C GLU A 50 -10.22 -8.17 8.31
N GLU A 51 -11.05 -7.16 8.09
CA GLU A 51 -11.03 -6.35 6.87
C GLU A 51 -9.73 -5.55 6.74
N ARG A 52 -9.25 -4.99 7.86
CA ARG A 52 -7.95 -4.31 7.93
C ARG A 52 -6.80 -5.24 7.54
N ASN A 53 -6.84 -6.49 7.99
CA ASN A 53 -5.85 -7.51 7.64
C ASN A 53 -5.94 -7.88 6.15
N LEU A 54 -7.14 -8.12 5.61
CA LEU A 54 -7.34 -8.42 4.19
C LEU A 54 -6.80 -7.29 3.29
N LEU A 55 -7.11 -6.03 3.62
CA LEU A 55 -6.58 -4.86 2.91
C LEU A 55 -5.05 -4.88 2.88
N SER A 56 -4.43 -5.16 4.02
CA SER A 56 -2.98 -5.19 4.15
C SER A 56 -2.35 -6.35 3.39
N VAL A 57 -2.95 -7.53 3.42
CA VAL A 57 -2.50 -8.70 2.65
C VAL A 57 -2.59 -8.41 1.15
N ALA A 58 -3.69 -7.83 0.68
CA ALA A 58 -3.90 -7.50 -0.72
C ALA A 58 -2.78 -6.60 -1.25
N TYR A 59 -2.59 -5.42 -0.64
CA TYR A 59 -1.58 -4.48 -1.10
C TYR A 59 -0.15 -4.98 -0.87
N LYS A 60 0.13 -5.71 0.23
CA LYS A 60 1.47 -6.27 0.50
C LYS A 60 1.92 -7.22 -0.61
N ASN A 61 1.01 -8.06 -1.12
CA ASN A 61 1.36 -8.99 -2.18
C ASN A 61 1.59 -8.27 -3.52
N VAL A 62 0.71 -7.34 -3.90
CA VAL A 62 0.86 -6.54 -5.13
C VAL A 62 2.15 -5.71 -5.09
N ILE A 63 2.40 -4.96 -4.02
CA ILE A 63 3.62 -4.14 -3.92
C ILE A 63 4.87 -5.01 -3.80
N GLY A 64 4.76 -6.19 -3.19
CA GLY A 64 5.85 -7.15 -3.04
C GLY A 64 6.34 -7.67 -4.39
N SER A 65 5.43 -8.10 -5.27
CA SER A 65 5.76 -8.60 -6.60
C SER A 65 6.38 -7.50 -7.47
N LEU A 66 5.77 -6.31 -7.48
CA LEU A 66 6.28 -5.16 -8.24
C LEU A 66 7.67 -4.72 -7.77
N ARG A 67 7.92 -4.67 -6.45
CA ARG A 67 9.26 -4.34 -5.92
C ARG A 67 10.30 -5.39 -6.28
N ALA A 68 9.93 -6.67 -6.30
CA ALA A 68 10.82 -7.73 -6.75
C ALA A 68 11.16 -7.58 -8.24
N ALA A 69 10.15 -7.34 -9.08
CA ALA A 69 10.33 -7.08 -10.50
C ALA A 69 11.24 -5.86 -10.74
N TRP A 70 10.98 -4.74 -10.06
CA TRP A 70 11.79 -3.53 -10.16
C TRP A 70 13.26 -3.78 -9.84
N ARG A 71 13.57 -4.50 -8.74
CA ARG A 71 14.97 -4.82 -8.40
C ARG A 71 15.67 -5.66 -9.47
N ILE A 72 14.96 -6.63 -10.04
CA ILE A 72 15.51 -7.48 -11.11
C ILE A 72 15.80 -6.64 -12.34
N VAL A 73 14.85 -5.82 -12.79
CA VAL A 73 14.99 -4.96 -13.97
C VAL A 73 16.13 -3.95 -13.77
N SER A 74 16.19 -3.27 -12.63
CA SER A 74 17.29 -2.34 -12.30
C SER A 74 18.66 -3.03 -12.27
N SER A 75 18.72 -4.30 -11.83
CA SER A 75 19.98 -5.08 -11.88
C SER A 75 20.38 -5.43 -13.32
N ILE A 76 19.42 -5.72 -14.20
CA ILE A 76 19.68 -5.99 -15.62
C ILE A 76 20.15 -4.71 -16.31
N GLU A 77 19.53 -3.56 -16.04
CA GLU A 77 19.94 -2.25 -16.58
C GLU A 77 21.42 -1.99 -16.29
N GLN A 78 21.84 -2.13 -15.02
CA GLN A 78 23.23 -1.93 -14.61
C GLN A 78 24.21 -2.88 -15.32
N LYS A 79 23.78 -4.12 -15.60
CA LYS A 79 24.61 -5.09 -16.34
C LYS A 79 24.75 -4.70 -17.81
N GLU A 80 23.68 -4.26 -18.46
CA GLU A 80 23.72 -3.82 -19.86
C GLU A 80 24.49 -2.50 -20.02
N GLU A 81 24.37 -1.57 -19.06
CA GLU A 81 25.18 -0.36 -19.00
C GLU A 81 26.68 -0.69 -18.88
N GLY A 82 27.03 -1.65 -18.00
CA GLY A 82 28.41 -2.13 -17.86
C GLY A 82 28.98 -2.80 -19.11
N ARG A 83 28.11 -3.41 -19.95
CA ARG A 83 28.47 -4.00 -21.24
C ARG A 83 28.52 -2.99 -22.39
N LYS A 84 28.09 -1.74 -22.16
CA LYS A 84 27.92 -0.69 -23.17
C LYS A 84 27.01 -1.12 -24.32
N ASN A 85 25.95 -1.86 -23.99
CA ASN A 85 24.96 -2.29 -24.97
C ASN A 85 23.82 -1.26 -25.04
N ASP A 86 24.09 -0.13 -25.70
CA ASP A 86 23.23 1.05 -25.65
C ASP A 86 21.80 0.77 -26.15
N GLU A 87 21.62 -0.13 -27.13
CA GLU A 87 20.30 -0.53 -27.62
C GLU A 87 19.47 -1.24 -26.54
N HIS A 88 20.06 -2.19 -25.82
CA HIS A 88 19.36 -2.88 -24.73
C HIS A 88 19.15 -1.98 -23.51
N VAL A 89 20.09 -1.06 -23.23
CA VAL A 89 19.96 -0.12 -22.12
C VAL A 89 18.69 0.73 -22.26
N VAL A 90 18.37 1.20 -23.47
CA VAL A 90 17.13 1.94 -23.74
C VAL A 90 15.90 1.08 -23.45
N LEU A 91 15.85 -0.14 -23.98
CA LEU A 91 14.71 -1.05 -23.77
C LEU A 91 14.47 -1.39 -22.29
N VAL A 92 15.55 -1.63 -21.53
CA VAL A 92 15.45 -1.94 -20.10
C VAL A 92 15.02 -0.72 -19.29
N LYS A 93 15.46 0.48 -19.66
CA LYS A 93 15.04 1.75 -19.03
C LYS A 93 13.54 2.01 -19.21
N ASP A 94 13.02 1.78 -20.41
CA ASP A 94 11.59 1.94 -20.69
C ASP A 94 10.76 0.94 -19.86
N TYR A 95 11.22 -0.31 -19.80
CA TYR A 95 10.54 -1.33 -19.02
C TYR A 95 10.62 -1.05 -17.50
N ARG A 96 11.76 -0.59 -16.99
CA ARG A 96 11.88 -0.15 -15.59
C ARG A 96 10.89 0.98 -15.29
N SER A 97 10.80 1.97 -16.17
CA SER A 97 9.90 3.12 -16.01
C SER A 97 8.42 2.70 -15.96
N LYS A 98 8.05 1.65 -16.72
CA LYS A 98 6.71 1.04 -16.62
C LYS A 98 6.46 0.44 -15.24
N VAL A 99 7.39 -0.36 -14.72
CA VAL A 99 7.27 -0.96 -13.37
C VAL A 99 7.23 0.13 -12.29
N GLU A 100 8.01 1.19 -12.42
CA GLU A 100 7.99 2.35 -11.50
C GLU A 100 6.65 3.08 -11.52
N SER A 101 6.00 3.16 -12.69
CA SER A 101 4.67 3.74 -12.82
C SER A 101 3.62 2.87 -12.12
N GLU A 102 3.69 1.55 -12.28
CA GLU A 102 2.82 0.60 -11.58
C GLU A 102 3.02 0.68 -10.05
N LEU A 103 4.28 0.71 -9.57
CA LEU A 103 4.61 0.93 -8.16
C LEU A 103 4.03 2.25 -7.64
N THR A 104 4.20 3.34 -8.41
CA THR A 104 3.69 4.67 -8.04
C THR A 104 2.18 4.65 -7.90
N ASN A 105 1.47 4.01 -8.84
CA ASN A 105 0.01 3.92 -8.83
C ASN A 105 -0.51 3.13 -7.63
N VAL A 106 0.12 1.99 -7.30
CA VAL A 106 -0.27 1.17 -6.14
C VAL A 106 -0.03 1.95 -4.84
N CYS A 107 1.12 2.61 -4.69
CA CYS A 107 1.39 3.47 -3.53
C CYS A 107 0.39 4.63 -3.45
N ALA A 108 0.09 5.32 -4.55
CA ALA A 108 -0.84 6.43 -4.57
C ALA A 108 -2.27 6.00 -4.18
N GLY A 109 -2.72 4.83 -4.66
CA GLY A 109 -4.03 4.27 -4.32
C GLY A 109 -4.22 4.08 -2.82
N VAL A 110 -3.28 3.38 -2.18
CA VAL A 110 -3.38 3.12 -0.73
C VAL A 110 -3.16 4.36 0.12
N LEU A 111 -2.24 5.26 -0.26
CA LEU A 111 -2.02 6.52 0.45
C LEU A 111 -3.29 7.39 0.42
N LYS A 112 -3.97 7.43 -0.73
CA LYS A 112 -5.27 8.11 -0.85
C LYS A 112 -6.33 7.50 0.06
N LEU A 113 -6.43 6.17 0.12
CA LEU A 113 -7.36 5.51 1.06
C LEU A 113 -7.04 5.84 2.52
N LEU A 114 -5.75 5.82 2.88
CA LEU A 114 -5.30 6.10 4.23
C LEU A 114 -5.70 7.51 4.66
N ASP A 115 -5.43 8.50 3.82
CA ASP A 115 -5.68 9.90 4.14
C ASP A 115 -7.15 10.28 4.08
N ALA A 116 -7.90 9.77 3.10
CA ALA A 116 -9.30 10.14 2.90
C ALA A 116 -10.28 9.34 3.78
N HIS A 117 -9.94 8.11 4.17
CA HIS A 117 -10.89 7.17 4.77
C HIS A 117 -10.40 6.52 6.06
N LEU A 118 -9.23 5.88 6.04
CA LEU A 118 -8.84 4.95 7.11
C LEU A 118 -8.30 5.66 8.37
N ILE A 119 -7.44 6.66 8.19
CA ILE A 119 -6.92 7.45 9.33
C ILE A 119 -8.03 8.28 9.97
N PRO A 120 -8.90 8.99 9.21
CA PRO A 120 -10.01 9.73 9.80
C PRO A 120 -11.04 8.86 10.53
N SER A 121 -11.31 7.63 10.04
CA SER A 121 -12.31 6.73 10.65
C SER A 121 -11.79 5.93 11.85
N ALA A 122 -10.46 5.88 12.06
CA ALA A 122 -9.87 5.11 13.15
C ALA A 122 -10.20 5.70 14.53
N THR A 123 -10.87 4.91 15.37
CA THR A 123 -11.28 5.35 16.71
C THR A 123 -10.28 4.99 17.80
N THR A 124 -9.58 3.86 17.65
CA THR A 124 -8.62 3.35 18.63
C THR A 124 -7.19 3.80 18.35
N SER A 125 -6.35 3.88 19.38
CA SER A 125 -4.91 4.13 19.21
C SER A 125 -4.25 3.03 18.38
N GLU A 126 -4.64 1.77 18.58
CA GLU A 126 -4.11 0.62 17.83
C GLU A 126 -4.34 0.78 16.31
N SER A 127 -5.58 1.06 15.90
CA SER A 127 -5.91 1.26 14.48
C SER A 127 -5.20 2.48 13.88
N LYS A 128 -5.11 3.59 14.62
CA LYS A 128 -4.37 4.77 14.16
C LYS A 128 -2.88 4.46 13.98
N VAL A 129 -2.25 3.79 14.95
CA VAL A 129 -0.84 3.35 14.84
C VAL A 129 -0.66 2.43 13.63
N PHE A 130 -1.59 1.50 13.42
CA PHE A 130 -1.56 0.60 12.27
C PHE A 130 -1.57 1.37 10.94
N TYR A 131 -2.50 2.30 10.75
CA TYR A 131 -2.61 3.07 9.51
C TYR A 131 -1.45 4.04 9.30
N TYR A 132 -0.94 4.69 10.35
CA TYR A 132 0.25 5.54 10.22
C TYR A 132 1.52 4.75 9.90
N LYS A 133 1.69 3.55 10.46
CA LYS A 133 2.79 2.65 10.07
C LYS A 133 2.66 2.24 8.60
N MET A 134 1.46 1.86 8.18
CA MET A 134 1.18 1.51 6.79
C MET A 134 1.48 2.69 5.86
N LYS A 135 1.04 3.92 6.20
CA LYS A 135 1.36 5.14 5.46
C LYS A 135 2.87 5.33 5.29
N GLY A 136 3.61 5.20 6.40
CA GLY A 136 5.08 5.27 6.39
C GLY A 136 5.72 4.21 5.48
N ASP A 137 5.22 2.98 5.48
CA ASP A 137 5.72 1.92 4.60
C ASP A 137 5.55 2.24 3.11
N TYR A 138 4.42 2.81 2.70
CA TYR A 138 4.18 3.15 1.28
C TYR A 138 4.96 4.37 0.82
N HIS A 139 5.13 5.40 1.66
CA HIS A 139 6.08 6.48 1.36
C HIS A 139 7.52 5.96 1.30
N ARG A 140 7.89 5.03 2.18
CA ARG A 140 9.23 4.41 2.15
C ARG A 140 9.45 3.65 0.84
N TYR A 141 8.44 2.93 0.34
CA TYR A 141 8.52 2.27 -0.96
C TYR A 141 8.68 3.27 -2.12
N LEU A 142 7.99 4.41 -2.10
CA LEU A 142 8.20 5.48 -3.10
C LEU A 142 9.65 5.99 -3.07
N ALA A 143 10.22 6.20 -1.88
CA ALA A 143 11.59 6.69 -1.71
C ALA A 143 12.68 5.69 -2.18
N GLU A 144 12.34 4.41 -2.40
CA GLU A 144 13.29 3.41 -2.91
C GLU A 144 13.67 3.63 -4.37
N PHE A 145 12.75 4.10 -5.21
CA PHE A 145 12.94 4.20 -6.66
C PHE A 145 12.79 5.62 -7.21
N LYS A 146 12.10 6.53 -6.50
CA LYS A 146 12.03 7.94 -6.88
C LYS A 146 13.40 8.61 -6.78
N THR A 147 13.59 9.71 -7.52
CA THR A 147 14.85 10.47 -7.55
C THR A 147 14.62 11.94 -7.27
N GLY A 148 15.71 12.70 -7.08
CA GLY A 148 15.64 14.16 -6.94
C GLY A 148 14.74 14.64 -5.81
N ALA A 149 13.83 15.56 -6.12
CA ALA A 149 12.90 16.15 -5.16
C ALA A 149 11.84 15.16 -4.68
N GLU A 150 11.28 14.32 -5.58
CA GLU A 150 10.26 13.33 -5.22
C GLU A 150 10.79 12.33 -4.17
N ARG A 151 12.07 11.94 -4.26
CA ARG A 151 12.70 11.08 -3.25
C ARG A 151 12.78 11.74 -1.88
N LYS A 152 13.11 13.04 -1.84
CA LYS A 152 13.24 13.79 -0.58
C LYS A 152 11.88 13.94 0.09
N GLU A 153 10.86 14.32 -0.68
CA GLU A 153 9.48 14.41 -0.22
C GLU A 153 8.98 13.07 0.34
N ALA A 154 9.14 11.97 -0.41
CA ALA A 154 8.75 10.64 0.06
C ALA A 154 9.51 10.22 1.34
N ALA A 155 10.78 10.59 1.49
CA ALA A 155 11.55 10.31 2.70
C ALA A 155 11.07 11.14 3.91
N GLU A 156 10.74 12.42 3.69
CA GLU A 156 10.16 13.29 4.71
C GLU A 156 8.79 12.76 5.17
N ASP A 157 7.91 12.40 4.24
CA ASP A 157 6.59 11.83 4.53
C ASP A 157 6.67 10.50 5.27
N THR A 158 7.67 9.68 4.94
CA THR A 158 7.98 8.44 5.68
C THR A 158 8.25 8.76 7.15
N MET A 159 9.13 9.73 7.40
CA MET A 159 9.50 10.14 8.76
C MET A 159 8.32 10.74 9.52
N LEU A 160 7.54 11.60 8.88
CA LEU A 160 6.34 12.21 9.48
C LEU A 160 5.32 11.14 9.86
N SER A 161 5.08 10.16 8.99
CA SER A 161 4.12 9.09 9.22
C SER A 161 4.53 8.19 10.39
N TYR A 162 5.80 7.75 10.46
CA TYR A 162 6.26 6.95 11.60
C TYR A 162 6.31 7.75 12.90
N LYS A 163 6.63 9.05 12.86
CA LYS A 163 6.54 9.91 14.04
C LYS A 163 5.10 10.04 14.54
N ALA A 164 4.13 10.20 13.63
CA ALA A 164 2.71 10.21 13.98
C ALA A 164 2.27 8.89 14.63
N ALA A 165 2.75 7.75 14.12
CA ALA A 165 2.52 6.45 14.74
C ALA A 165 3.08 6.39 16.18
N GLN A 166 4.33 6.82 16.40
CA GLN A 166 4.95 6.84 17.73
C GLN A 166 4.20 7.73 18.73
N LEU A 167 3.80 8.93 18.31
CA LEU A 167 3.05 9.86 19.16
C LEU A 167 1.67 9.31 19.54
N THR A 168 1.02 8.61 18.61
CA THR A 168 -0.27 7.93 18.85
C THR A 168 -0.12 6.80 19.88
N ASP A 169 0.97 6.05 19.82
CA ASP A 169 1.28 4.97 20.77
C ASP A 169 1.55 5.52 22.19
N SER A 170 2.17 6.70 22.28
CA SER A 170 2.50 7.35 23.56
C SER A 170 1.32 8.04 24.27
N HIS A 171 0.10 8.01 23.73
CA HIS A 171 -1.07 8.61 24.37
C HIS A 171 -1.43 7.88 25.68
N PRO A 172 -1.67 8.59 26.80
CA PRO A 172 -1.77 8.01 28.13
C PRO A 172 -3.13 7.34 28.35
N LYS A 173 -3.28 6.09 27.90
CA LYS A 173 -4.13 5.09 28.58
C LYS A 173 -3.32 4.00 29.28
N TYR A 174 -1.99 4.04 29.18
CA TYR A 174 -1.07 3.05 29.76
C TYR A 174 0.05 3.69 30.61
N GLY A 175 -0.18 4.89 31.16
CA GLY A 175 0.78 5.59 32.01
C GLY A 175 0.93 5.06 33.45
N ASN A 176 0.49 3.83 33.76
CA ASN A 176 0.54 3.31 35.14
C ASN A 176 0.74 1.79 35.28
N LEU A 177 1.47 1.15 34.35
CA LEU A 177 1.78 -0.30 34.46
C LEU A 177 3.27 -0.64 34.31
N LYS A 178 4.17 0.33 34.39
CA LYS A 178 5.62 0.07 34.52
C LYS A 178 6.20 0.75 35.76
N SER A 179 5.70 0.35 36.92
CA SER A 179 6.42 0.48 38.17
C SER A 179 6.00 -0.64 39.12
N ARG A 180 6.53 -1.84 38.90
CA ARG A 180 6.78 -2.87 39.91
C ARG A 180 7.62 -3.99 39.29
#